data_AF-A0A165DPK6-F1
#
_entry.id   AF-A0A165DPK6-F1
#
_cell.length_a   1.000
_cell.length_b   1.000
_cell.length_c   1.000
_cell.angle_alpha   90.00
_cell.angle_beta   90.00
_cell.angle_gamma   90.00
#
_symmetry.space_group_name_H-M   'P 1'
#
loop_
_entity.id
_entity.type
_entity.pdbx_description
1 polymer ?
#
loop_
_entity_poly.entity_id
_entity_poly.type
_entity_poly.pdbx_seq_one_letter_code
_entity_poly.pdbx_strand_id
1 'polypeptide(L)'
;MCFTSAAASYAITVDGARASATSSSSNSPCEQSGAQNIFVMNSLSPGVHTIKLVVTFTPSSPDEFRFFGGGITLSVATPGNGVDDSTVIDDQDADWMLVPGRHPGSTWDTGRQPGYHDGTVTFNCLYSPFYTASYKFTGAVGVVLAGSIGKDDRAFSVAFDSKVYNMDATSRWEDNQTVYFATGNLDPLHTYQIAIASYNSDLPDCPSVGEPGGPVTRACCVGFDYLMLLKAKTR
;
A
#
# COMPACT_ATOMS: atom_id res chain seq x y z
N MET A 1 -1.69 -6.20 -12.74
CA MET A 1 -1.87 -7.31 -11.76
C MET A 1 -1.27 -8.58 -12.33
N CYS A 2 -0.55 -9.35 -11.50
CA CYS A 2 0.15 -10.58 -11.86
C CYS A 2 -0.52 -11.76 -11.15
N PHE A 3 -0.98 -12.78 -11.87
CA PHE A 3 -1.65 -13.92 -11.25
C PHE A 3 -1.57 -15.21 -12.09
N THR A 4 -1.80 -16.35 -11.45
CA THR A 4 -1.94 -17.66 -12.07
C THR A 4 -3.30 -18.23 -11.66
N SER A 5 -4.18 -18.43 -12.63
CA SER A 5 -5.54 -18.91 -12.36
C SER A 5 -5.58 -20.41 -12.04
N ALA A 6 -4.65 -21.19 -12.60
CA ALA A 6 -4.67 -22.65 -12.57
C ALA A 6 -6.09 -23.17 -12.93
N ALA A 7 -6.74 -23.96 -12.08
CA ALA A 7 -8.11 -24.46 -12.28
C ALA A 7 -9.22 -23.49 -11.79
N ALA A 8 -8.86 -22.38 -11.15
CA ALA A 8 -9.84 -21.41 -10.68
C ALA A 8 -10.37 -20.55 -11.85
N SER A 9 -11.67 -20.29 -11.82
CA SER A 9 -12.26 -19.28 -12.70
C SER A 9 -12.14 -17.89 -12.07
N TYR A 10 -12.00 -16.86 -12.89
CA TYR A 10 -11.88 -15.50 -12.41
C TYR A 10 -12.65 -14.51 -13.28
N ALA A 11 -13.06 -13.40 -12.67
CA ALA A 11 -13.62 -12.24 -13.35
C ALA A 11 -12.94 -10.98 -12.84
N ILE A 12 -12.44 -10.18 -13.77
CA ILE A 12 -11.91 -8.85 -13.48
C ILE A 12 -12.94 -7.84 -13.96
N THR A 13 -13.23 -6.84 -13.12
CA THR A 13 -14.06 -5.70 -13.50
C THR A 13 -13.34 -4.41 -13.18
N VAL A 14 -13.52 -3.41 -14.04
CA VAL A 14 -13.08 -2.03 -13.81
C VAL A 14 -14.31 -1.13 -13.95
N ASP A 15 -14.61 -0.38 -12.89
CA ASP A 15 -15.79 0.47 -12.79
C ASP A 15 -17.10 -0.30 -13.08
N GLY A 16 -17.14 -1.56 -12.63
CA GLY A 16 -18.26 -2.48 -12.85
C GLY A 16 -18.31 -3.14 -14.23
N ALA A 17 -17.52 -2.68 -15.20
CA ALA A 17 -17.45 -3.29 -16.52
C ALA A 17 -16.44 -4.46 -16.55
N ARG A 18 -16.80 -5.58 -17.18
CA ARG A 18 -15.92 -6.74 -17.29
C ARG A 18 -14.70 -6.41 -18.14
N ALA A 19 -13.53 -6.76 -17.63
CA ALA A 19 -12.25 -6.59 -18.30
C ALA A 19 -11.56 -7.94 -18.46
N SER A 20 -10.80 -8.12 -19.54
CA SER A 20 -10.09 -9.36 -19.84
C SER A 20 -8.62 -9.23 -19.48
N ALA A 21 -8.05 -10.27 -18.88
CA ALA A 21 -6.60 -10.38 -18.72
C ALA A 21 -5.93 -10.73 -20.06
N THR A 22 -4.69 -10.29 -20.21
CA THR A 22 -3.79 -10.75 -21.27
C THR A 22 -3.07 -12.01 -20.81
N SER A 23 -2.91 -12.97 -21.71
CA SER A 23 -2.53 -14.34 -21.37
C SER A 23 -1.03 -14.61 -21.23
N SER A 24 -0.15 -13.62 -21.45
CA SER A 24 1.29 -13.82 -21.33
C SER A 24 1.93 -12.79 -20.41
N SER A 25 2.61 -13.30 -19.38
CA SER A 25 3.46 -12.52 -18.49
C SER A 25 4.89 -12.35 -19.02
N SER A 26 5.27 -13.01 -20.13
CA SER A 26 6.60 -12.86 -20.73
C SER A 26 6.82 -11.44 -21.27
N ASN A 27 8.01 -10.88 -21.07
CA ASN A 27 8.33 -9.48 -21.41
C ASN A 27 7.40 -8.47 -20.71
N SER A 28 6.97 -8.77 -19.49
CA SER A 28 6.13 -7.89 -18.68
C SER A 28 6.74 -7.70 -17.29
N PRO A 29 6.28 -6.70 -16.51
CA PRO A 29 6.68 -6.58 -15.11
C PRO A 29 6.40 -7.83 -14.26
N CYS A 30 5.53 -8.74 -14.72
CA CYS A 30 5.21 -9.98 -14.02
C CYS A 30 6.14 -11.15 -14.35
N GLU A 31 7.09 -11.01 -15.29
CA GLU A 31 7.89 -12.14 -15.80
C GLU A 31 8.64 -12.89 -14.71
N GLN A 32 9.20 -12.17 -13.73
CA GLN A 32 9.97 -12.76 -12.63
C GLN A 32 9.12 -13.26 -11.46
N SER A 33 7.80 -12.99 -11.48
CA SER A 33 6.91 -13.37 -10.38
C SER A 33 6.45 -14.83 -10.42
N GLY A 34 6.61 -15.51 -11.57
CA GLY A 34 6.00 -16.82 -11.81
C GLY A 34 4.50 -16.77 -12.16
N ALA A 35 3.94 -15.57 -12.29
CA ALA A 35 2.59 -15.38 -12.82
C ALA A 35 2.50 -15.88 -14.27
N GLN A 36 1.38 -16.52 -14.62
CA GLN A 36 1.07 -16.93 -16.00
C GLN A 36 0.24 -15.88 -16.74
N ASN A 37 -0.54 -15.10 -16.01
CA ASN A 37 -1.45 -14.09 -16.56
C ASN A 37 -1.06 -12.70 -16.05
N ILE A 38 -1.27 -11.71 -16.90
CA ILE A 38 -1.19 -10.31 -16.53
C ILE A 38 -2.47 -9.60 -16.92
N PHE A 39 -3.01 -8.82 -16.01
CA PHE A 39 -4.03 -7.83 -16.32
C PHE A 39 -3.40 -6.44 -16.34
N VAL A 40 -3.51 -5.78 -17.48
CA VAL A 40 -3.10 -4.39 -17.70
C VAL A 40 -4.30 -3.62 -18.19
N MET A 41 -4.54 -2.46 -17.59
CA MET A 41 -5.48 -1.49 -18.11
C MET A 41 -4.77 -0.15 -18.29
N ASN A 42 -4.87 0.38 -19.51
CA ASN A 42 -4.24 1.64 -19.91
C ASN A 42 -5.31 2.68 -20.22
N SER A 43 -4.90 3.95 -20.28
CA SER A 43 -5.76 5.06 -20.71
C SER A 43 -7.03 5.22 -19.87
N LEU A 44 -6.95 4.91 -18.58
CA LEU A 44 -7.96 5.27 -17.61
C LEU A 44 -8.13 6.80 -17.61
N SER A 45 -9.37 7.26 -17.61
CA SER A 45 -9.66 8.69 -17.47
C SER A 45 -9.15 9.20 -16.12
N PRO A 46 -8.79 10.48 -15.96
CA PRO A 46 -8.48 11.01 -14.64
C PRO A 46 -9.66 10.83 -13.68
N GLY A 47 -9.45 10.16 -12.55
CA GLY A 47 -10.52 9.90 -11.58
C GLY A 47 -10.22 8.75 -10.61
N VAL A 48 -11.24 8.41 -9.83
CA VAL A 48 -11.24 7.23 -8.95
C VAL A 48 -11.76 6.05 -9.76
N HIS A 49 -10.97 4.98 -9.81
CA HIS A 49 -11.35 3.72 -10.48
C HIS A 49 -11.45 2.59 -9.47
N THR A 50 -12.47 1.74 -9.62
CA THR A 50 -12.63 0.54 -8.81
C THR A 50 -12.26 -0.69 -9.63
N ILE A 51 -11.19 -1.38 -9.24
CA ILE A 51 -10.76 -2.64 -9.85
C ILE A 51 -11.13 -3.77 -8.90
N LYS A 52 -11.92 -4.74 -9.40
CA LYS A 52 -12.34 -5.90 -8.62
C LYS A 52 -11.96 -7.19 -9.34
N LEU A 53 -11.20 -8.03 -8.65
CA LEU A 53 -10.87 -9.40 -9.03
C LEU A 53 -11.72 -10.36 -8.20
N VAL A 54 -12.60 -11.11 -8.85
CA VAL A 54 -13.39 -12.18 -8.23
C VAL A 54 -12.79 -13.51 -8.65
N VAL A 55 -12.46 -14.35 -7.68
CA VAL A 55 -11.93 -15.70 -7.90
C VAL A 55 -12.97 -16.70 -7.42
N THR A 56 -13.28 -17.69 -8.26
CA THR A 56 -14.15 -18.81 -7.91
C THR A 56 -13.38 -20.11 -8.13
N PHE A 57 -13.19 -20.87 -7.06
CA PHE A 57 -12.44 -22.13 -7.07
C PHE A 57 -13.25 -23.25 -6.43
N THR A 58 -12.96 -24.49 -6.83
CA THR A 58 -13.55 -25.69 -6.23
C THR A 58 -12.57 -26.25 -5.19
N PRO A 59 -12.96 -26.43 -3.91
CA PRO A 59 -12.05 -26.83 -2.83
C PRO A 59 -11.31 -28.15 -3.04
N SER A 60 -11.79 -29.02 -3.92
CA SER A 60 -11.19 -30.33 -4.21
C SER A 60 -10.08 -30.28 -5.27
N SER A 61 -9.83 -29.13 -5.89
CA SER A 61 -8.76 -28.98 -6.87
C SER A 61 -7.43 -28.75 -6.15
N PRO A 62 -6.35 -29.50 -6.49
CA PRO A 62 -5.01 -29.20 -5.99
C PRO A 62 -4.46 -27.88 -6.56
N ASP A 63 -5.11 -27.33 -7.58
CA ASP A 63 -4.71 -26.13 -8.29
C ASP A 63 -5.30 -24.87 -7.63
N GLU A 64 -4.43 -24.12 -6.97
CA GLU A 64 -4.78 -22.87 -6.28
C GLU A 64 -4.63 -21.66 -7.21
N PHE A 65 -5.53 -20.67 -7.06
CA PHE A 65 -5.32 -19.34 -7.61
C PHE A 65 -4.16 -18.66 -6.88
N ARG A 66 -3.17 -18.17 -7.61
CA ARG A 66 -2.03 -17.45 -7.03
C ARG A 66 -2.04 -16.01 -7.48
N PHE A 67 -2.10 -15.08 -6.54
CA PHE A 67 -1.93 -13.65 -6.77
C PHE A 67 -0.51 -13.25 -6.40
N PHE A 68 0.21 -12.62 -7.33
CA PHE A 68 1.60 -12.20 -7.13
C PHE A 68 1.72 -10.68 -7.01
N GLY A 69 0.60 -9.99 -6.77
CA GLY A 69 0.56 -8.53 -6.63
C GLY A 69 0.18 -7.79 -7.91
N GLY A 70 0.44 -6.50 -7.90
CA GLY A 70 0.16 -5.60 -9.00
C GLY A 70 0.89 -4.28 -8.83
N GLY A 71 0.91 -3.50 -9.90
CA GLY A 71 1.43 -2.14 -9.89
C GLY A 71 0.39 -1.19 -10.46
N ILE A 72 0.62 0.09 -10.19
CA ILE A 72 -0.12 1.20 -10.78
C ILE A 72 0.86 2.08 -11.56
N THR A 73 0.38 2.70 -12.63
CA THR A 73 1.13 3.75 -13.32
C THR A 73 0.63 5.09 -12.82
N LEU A 74 1.53 5.88 -12.26
CA LEU A 74 1.22 7.21 -11.76
C LEU A 74 1.65 8.27 -12.77
N SER A 75 0.73 9.17 -13.12
CA SER A 75 1.09 10.37 -13.90
C SER A 75 1.67 11.44 -12.97
N VAL A 76 2.79 12.03 -13.38
CA VAL A 76 3.49 13.09 -12.63
C VAL A 76 3.81 14.27 -13.54
N ALA A 77 3.74 15.48 -13.00
CA ALA A 77 3.93 16.71 -13.75
C ALA A 77 5.41 17.09 -13.83
N THR A 78 6.14 16.56 -14.83
CA THR A 78 7.61 16.76 -14.97
C THR A 78 8.07 17.73 -16.08
N PRO A 79 7.19 18.62 -16.57
CA PRO A 79 7.37 19.34 -17.84
C PRO A 79 8.15 18.64 -18.97
N GLY A 80 7.94 17.33 -19.16
CA GLY A 80 8.64 16.52 -20.17
C GLY A 80 10.05 16.06 -19.77
N ASN A 81 10.49 16.35 -18.55
CA ASN A 81 11.71 15.76 -17.97
C ASN A 81 11.40 14.36 -17.40
N GLY A 82 12.45 13.59 -17.10
CA GLY A 82 12.31 12.32 -16.39
C GLY A 82 11.84 12.51 -14.94
N VAL A 83 11.52 11.40 -14.27
CA VAL A 83 11.19 11.36 -12.84
C VAL A 83 12.43 11.02 -12.05
N ASP A 84 12.78 11.83 -11.05
CA ASP A 84 13.77 11.55 -10.02
C ASP A 84 13.05 10.95 -8.80
N ASP A 85 13.37 9.69 -8.51
CA ASP A 85 12.84 8.87 -7.41
C ASP A 85 13.90 8.59 -6.34
N SER A 86 15.03 9.30 -6.36
CA SER A 86 16.13 9.10 -5.42
C SER A 86 15.89 9.70 -4.03
N THR A 87 14.87 10.55 -3.87
CA THR A 87 14.53 11.13 -2.56
C THR A 87 13.64 10.16 -1.79
N VAL A 88 14.26 9.32 -0.96
CA VAL A 88 13.57 8.41 -0.03
C VAL A 88 13.79 8.92 1.39
N ILE A 89 12.68 9.10 2.11
CA ILE A 89 12.64 9.48 3.52
C ILE A 89 12.37 8.22 4.33
N ASP A 90 13.36 7.81 5.11
CA ASP A 90 13.33 6.62 5.96
C ASP A 90 12.28 6.75 7.09
N ASP A 91 11.78 5.62 7.61
CA ASP A 91 10.85 5.61 8.74
C ASP A 91 11.46 6.14 10.03
N GLN A 92 12.80 6.16 10.15
CA GLN A 92 13.52 6.74 11.28
C GLN A 92 13.90 8.22 11.07
N ASP A 93 13.52 8.85 9.96
CA ASP A 93 13.79 10.28 9.74
C ASP A 93 13.24 11.14 10.89
N ALA A 94 14.06 12.07 11.38
CA ALA A 94 13.75 12.87 12.57
C ALA A 94 12.58 13.85 12.35
N ASP A 95 12.23 14.16 11.10
CA ASP A 95 11.12 15.05 10.76
C ASP A 95 9.75 14.32 10.79
N TRP A 96 9.73 12.99 10.99
CA TRP A 96 8.49 12.28 11.31
C TRP A 96 7.92 12.75 12.66
N MET A 97 6.75 13.38 12.60
CA MET A 97 5.98 13.75 13.78
C MET A 97 5.12 12.57 14.23
N LEU A 98 5.66 11.80 15.18
CA LEU A 98 5.00 10.67 15.82
C LEU A 98 4.22 11.14 17.06
N VAL A 99 2.95 10.79 17.15
CA VAL A 99 2.08 11.09 18.29
C VAL A 99 1.62 9.77 18.93
N PRO A 100 1.86 9.56 20.24
CA PRO A 100 2.44 10.49 21.22
C PRO A 100 3.98 10.58 21.20
N GLY A 101 4.65 9.81 20.35
CA GLY A 101 6.11 9.76 20.23
C GLY A 101 6.57 8.35 19.86
N ARG A 102 7.88 8.18 19.64
CA ARG A 102 8.52 6.87 19.51
C ARG A 102 8.93 6.38 20.89
N HIS A 103 8.23 5.39 21.42
CA HIS A 103 8.53 4.79 22.72
C HIS A 103 8.44 3.26 22.62
N PRO A 104 9.60 2.59 22.42
CA PRO A 104 9.66 1.13 22.26
C PRO A 104 8.88 0.38 23.34
N GLY A 105 8.09 -0.60 22.92
CA GLY A 105 7.23 -1.42 23.78
C GLY A 105 5.96 -0.74 24.30
N SER A 106 5.68 0.51 23.93
CA SER A 106 4.49 1.24 24.43
C SER A 106 3.68 1.98 23.37
N THR A 107 4.30 2.60 22.37
CA THR A 107 3.59 3.38 21.34
C THR A 107 4.21 3.10 19.97
N TRP A 108 4.60 4.11 19.19
CA TRP A 108 5.36 3.87 17.98
C TRP A 108 6.71 3.22 18.32
N ASP A 109 6.98 2.09 17.70
CA ASP A 109 8.16 1.27 17.93
C ASP A 109 8.88 1.01 16.59
N THR A 110 10.13 0.54 16.66
CA THR A 110 10.96 0.24 15.51
C THR A 110 11.22 -1.27 15.44
N GLY A 111 10.74 -1.90 14.38
CA GLY A 111 11.10 -3.26 13.99
C GLY A 111 12.40 -3.26 13.18
N ARG A 112 13.12 -4.37 13.19
CA ARG A 112 14.31 -4.59 12.35
C ARG A 112 14.19 -5.90 11.59
N GLN A 113 14.23 -5.82 10.26
CA GLN A 113 14.14 -7.00 9.41
C GLN A 113 14.83 -6.74 8.06
N PRO A 114 15.51 -7.74 7.47
CA PRO A 114 15.96 -7.66 6.09
C PRO A 114 14.77 -7.48 5.15
N GLY A 115 14.85 -6.51 4.24
CA GLY A 115 13.84 -6.26 3.21
C GLY A 115 13.08 -4.94 3.35
N TYR A 116 13.18 -4.27 4.49
CA TYR A 116 12.75 -2.86 4.63
C TYR A 116 13.83 -1.89 4.17
N HIS A 117 13.46 -0.64 3.87
CA HIS A 117 14.43 0.42 3.60
C HIS A 117 15.28 0.65 4.85
N ASP A 118 16.60 0.70 4.65
CA ASP A 118 17.62 0.75 5.73
C ASP A 118 17.46 -0.30 6.86
N GLY A 119 16.66 -1.34 6.63
CA GLY A 119 16.44 -2.46 7.53
C GLY A 119 15.52 -2.19 8.72
N THR A 120 14.76 -1.08 8.71
CA THR A 120 13.84 -0.69 9.80
C THR A 120 12.39 -0.55 9.34
N VAL A 121 11.46 -0.69 10.28
CA VAL A 121 10.05 -0.38 10.06
C VAL A 121 9.48 0.28 11.31
N THR A 122 8.64 1.29 11.15
CA THR A 122 7.99 1.97 12.27
C THR A 122 6.56 1.51 12.37
N PHE A 123 6.18 0.97 13.52
CA PHE A 123 4.86 0.38 13.69
C PHE A 123 4.20 0.79 15.00
N ASN A 124 2.88 0.64 15.07
CA ASN A 124 2.10 0.82 16.29
C ASN A 124 0.89 -0.11 16.32
N CYS A 125 0.70 -0.80 17.45
CA CYS A 125 -0.37 -1.77 17.68
C CYS A 125 -1.47 -1.27 18.62
N LEU A 126 -1.38 -0.02 19.07
CA LEU A 126 -2.45 0.65 19.81
C LEU A 126 -3.45 1.26 18.83
N TYR A 127 -4.66 0.73 18.83
CA TYR A 127 -5.69 1.10 17.87
C TYR A 127 -6.54 2.29 18.36
N SER A 128 -6.29 3.48 17.82
CA SER A 128 -7.01 4.70 18.18
C SER A 128 -6.61 5.86 17.27
N PRO A 129 -7.50 6.84 17.01
CA PRO A 129 -7.18 8.01 16.18
C PRO A 129 -6.10 8.91 16.78
N PHE A 130 -5.66 8.69 18.03
CA PHE A 130 -4.60 9.46 18.68
C PHE A 130 -3.19 8.95 18.37
N TYR A 131 -3.06 7.80 17.71
CA TYR A 131 -1.78 7.23 17.32
C TYR A 131 -1.52 7.52 15.86
N THR A 132 -0.81 8.61 15.59
CA THR A 132 -0.54 9.09 14.23
C THR A 132 0.96 9.29 14.00
N ALA A 133 1.42 8.99 12.80
CA ALA A 133 2.73 9.39 12.28
C ALA A 133 2.51 10.30 11.08
N SER A 134 3.14 11.47 11.05
CA SER A 134 2.93 12.44 9.96
C SER A 134 4.23 13.08 9.49
N TYR A 135 4.26 13.42 8.21
CA TYR A 135 5.42 14.02 7.55
C TYR A 135 4.97 15.16 6.64
N LYS A 136 5.69 16.28 6.68
CA LYS A 136 5.46 17.42 5.80
C LYS A 136 6.56 17.50 4.77
N PHE A 137 6.21 17.74 3.52
CA PHE A 137 7.18 17.84 2.43
C PHE A 137 6.77 18.87 1.39
N THR A 138 7.75 19.33 0.61
CA THR A 138 7.57 20.27 -0.51
C THR A 138 8.50 19.85 -1.66
N GLY A 139 8.29 20.40 -2.86
CA GLY A 139 9.18 20.16 -4.00
C GLY A 139 8.95 18.83 -4.73
N ALA A 140 7.89 18.10 -4.40
CA ALA A 140 7.53 16.84 -5.04
C ALA A 140 6.43 17.04 -6.09
N VAL A 141 6.50 16.28 -7.17
CA VAL A 141 5.46 16.16 -8.21
C VAL A 141 4.62 14.88 -8.06
N GLY A 142 5.02 14.03 -7.11
CA GLY A 142 4.30 12.85 -6.67
C GLY A 142 4.91 12.29 -5.38
N VAL A 143 4.18 11.39 -4.72
CA VAL A 143 4.59 10.78 -3.46
C VAL A 143 4.12 9.33 -3.40
N VAL A 144 4.93 8.47 -2.79
CA VAL A 144 4.59 7.07 -2.49
C VAL A 144 4.90 6.82 -1.01
N LEU A 145 3.89 6.39 -0.25
CA LEU A 145 4.05 5.86 1.10
C LEU A 145 4.10 4.34 1.03
N ALA A 146 5.24 3.78 1.40
CA ALA A 146 5.43 2.35 1.56
C ALA A 146 5.20 1.95 3.01
N GLY A 147 4.59 0.80 3.22
CA GLY A 147 4.48 0.19 4.53
C GLY A 147 4.72 -1.31 4.53
N SER A 148 4.56 -1.91 5.70
CA SER A 148 4.74 -3.34 5.90
C SER A 148 3.41 -4.09 5.74
N ILE A 149 3.48 -5.38 5.46
CA ILE A 149 2.35 -6.27 5.73
C ILE A 149 2.86 -7.39 6.64
N GLY A 150 2.58 -7.27 7.93
CA GLY A 150 2.82 -8.29 8.94
C GLY A 150 1.57 -9.13 9.22
N LYS A 151 1.73 -10.18 10.02
CA LYS A 151 0.60 -11.01 10.48
C LYS A 151 -0.41 -10.23 11.32
N ASP A 152 0.06 -9.23 12.06
CA ASP A 152 -0.75 -8.38 12.94
C ASP A 152 -1.19 -7.07 12.28
N ASP A 153 -0.79 -6.81 11.03
CA ASP A 153 -1.25 -5.62 10.31
C ASP A 153 -2.73 -5.76 9.96
N ARG A 154 -3.50 -4.68 10.17
CA ARG A 154 -4.96 -4.67 10.03
C ARG A 154 -5.49 -3.36 9.43
N ALA A 155 -6.75 -3.03 9.69
CA ALA A 155 -7.38 -1.80 9.31
C ALA A 155 -6.60 -0.58 9.83
N PHE A 156 -6.40 0.43 9.00
CA PHE A 156 -5.73 1.69 9.35
C PHE A 156 -6.24 2.82 8.46
N SER A 157 -5.67 4.01 8.57
CA SER A 157 -5.97 5.08 7.62
C SER A 157 -4.74 5.87 7.22
N VAL A 158 -4.77 6.36 5.99
CA VAL A 158 -3.82 7.36 5.48
C VAL A 158 -4.58 8.66 5.28
N ALA A 159 -4.08 9.75 5.82
CA ALA A 159 -4.52 11.09 5.49
C ALA A 159 -3.50 11.75 4.56
N PHE A 160 -3.98 12.32 3.46
CA PHE A 160 -3.19 13.17 2.59
C PHE A 160 -3.87 14.55 2.54
N ASP A 161 -3.18 15.55 3.08
CA ASP A 161 -3.73 16.84 3.50
C ASP A 161 -5.01 16.65 4.35
N SER A 162 -6.16 17.12 3.85
CA SER A 162 -7.44 17.05 4.55
C SER A 162 -8.25 15.80 4.22
N LYS A 163 -7.76 14.90 3.36
CA LYS A 163 -8.53 13.73 2.90
C LYS A 163 -8.02 12.45 3.55
N VAL A 164 -8.94 11.72 4.18
CA VAL A 164 -8.68 10.45 4.85
C VAL A 164 -9.10 9.29 3.94
N TYR A 165 -8.26 8.27 3.89
CA TYR A 165 -8.48 7.02 3.18
C TYR A 165 -8.42 5.89 4.20
N ASN A 166 -9.55 5.24 4.43
CA ASN A 166 -9.63 4.03 5.24
C ASN A 166 -9.06 2.85 4.45
N MET A 167 -8.11 2.16 5.04
CA MET A 167 -7.34 1.07 4.44
C MET A 167 -7.43 -0.20 5.29
N ASP A 168 -7.08 -1.33 4.69
CA ASP A 168 -7.02 -2.63 5.35
C ASP A 168 -5.83 -3.43 4.82
N ALA A 169 -4.83 -3.64 5.69
CA ALA A 169 -3.64 -4.45 5.38
C ALA A 169 -3.78 -5.89 5.89
N THR A 170 -4.97 -6.34 6.29
CA THR A 170 -5.08 -7.65 6.94
C THR A 170 -4.65 -8.77 6.02
N SER A 171 -3.64 -9.52 6.49
CA SER A 171 -3.00 -10.59 5.74
C SER A 171 -2.65 -11.77 6.63
N ARG A 172 -2.61 -12.96 6.04
CA ARG A 172 -2.04 -14.16 6.69
C ARG A 172 -0.58 -14.40 6.32
N TRP A 173 -0.04 -13.58 5.44
CA TRP A 173 1.32 -13.64 4.94
C TRP A 173 2.07 -12.39 5.33
N GLU A 174 3.38 -12.55 5.52
CA GLU A 174 4.27 -11.42 5.67
C GLU A 174 4.71 -10.99 4.26
N ASP A 175 4.47 -9.73 3.94
CA ASP A 175 5.06 -9.05 2.79
C ASP A 175 5.94 -7.93 3.32
N ASN A 176 7.21 -7.93 2.94
CA ASN A 176 8.17 -6.97 3.47
C ASN A 176 7.74 -5.55 3.13
N GLN A 177 7.28 -5.28 1.90
CA GLN A 177 6.96 -3.92 1.48
C GLN A 177 5.71 -3.90 0.60
N THR A 178 4.82 -2.96 0.87
CA THR A 178 3.67 -2.68 0.03
C THR A 178 3.45 -1.19 -0.13
N VAL A 179 2.73 -0.79 -1.17
CA VAL A 179 2.32 0.61 -1.35
C VAL A 179 1.00 0.83 -0.65
N TYR A 180 1.02 1.58 0.46
CA TYR A 180 -0.20 2.00 1.15
C TYR A 180 -0.88 3.18 0.44
N PHE A 181 -0.09 4.11 -0.09
CA PHE A 181 -0.64 5.29 -0.74
C PHE A 181 0.31 5.80 -1.81
N ALA A 182 -0.25 6.26 -2.93
CA ALA A 182 0.50 6.95 -3.97
C ALA A 182 -0.37 8.00 -4.65
N THR A 183 0.20 9.17 -4.92
CA THR A 183 -0.45 10.22 -5.71
C THR A 183 0.58 11.03 -6.47
N GLY A 184 0.14 11.63 -7.58
CA GLY A 184 0.98 12.34 -8.53
C GLY A 184 0.34 13.64 -8.98
N ASN A 185 0.99 14.34 -9.90
CA ASN A 185 0.61 15.68 -10.33
C ASN A 185 0.49 16.68 -9.15
N LEU A 186 1.36 16.53 -8.17
CA LEU A 186 1.48 17.50 -7.07
C LEU A 186 2.12 18.79 -7.58
N ASP A 187 1.75 19.92 -6.98
CA ASP A 187 2.39 21.21 -7.19
C ASP A 187 3.68 21.27 -6.35
N PRO A 188 4.88 21.30 -6.97
CA PRO A 188 6.13 21.30 -6.22
C PRO A 188 6.34 22.55 -5.35
N LEU A 189 5.55 23.62 -5.54
CA LEU A 189 5.58 24.81 -4.70
C LEU A 189 4.67 24.71 -3.47
N HIS A 190 3.82 23.69 -3.40
CA HIS A 190 2.92 23.46 -2.28
C HIS A 190 3.57 22.57 -1.21
N THR A 191 3.32 22.90 0.07
CA THR A 191 3.70 22.05 1.19
C THR A 191 2.56 21.09 1.51
N TYR A 192 2.80 19.80 1.28
CA TYR A 192 1.85 18.73 1.56
C TYR A 192 2.09 18.12 2.93
N GLN A 193 1.06 17.48 3.48
CA GLN A 193 1.18 16.63 4.65
C GLN A 193 0.61 15.25 4.36
N ILE A 194 1.37 14.21 4.69
CA ILE A 194 0.87 12.85 4.76
C ILE A 194 0.86 12.39 6.22
N ALA A 195 -0.15 11.62 6.62
CA ALA A 195 -0.21 10.99 7.91
C ALA A 195 -0.73 9.56 7.80
N ILE A 196 -0.24 8.69 8.66
CA ILE A 196 -0.78 7.35 8.87
C ILE A 196 -1.28 7.27 10.31
N ALA A 197 -2.45 6.67 10.49
CA ALA A 197 -3.05 6.46 11.81
C ALA A 197 -3.34 4.98 12.01
N SER A 198 -3.03 4.45 13.20
CA SER A 198 -3.45 3.11 13.63
C SER A 198 -4.94 3.11 14.00
N TYR A 199 -5.78 3.50 13.04
CA TYR A 199 -7.22 3.65 13.17
C TYR A 199 -7.89 3.74 11.79
N ASN A 200 -9.03 3.07 11.65
CA ASN A 200 -9.91 3.13 10.49
C ASN A 200 -11.33 3.41 11.01
N SER A 201 -11.97 4.48 10.53
CA SER A 201 -13.29 4.85 11.02
C SER A 201 -14.40 3.89 10.62
N ASP A 202 -14.18 3.08 9.58
CA ASP A 202 -15.13 2.08 9.10
C ASP A 202 -15.04 0.78 9.93
N LEU A 203 -13.97 0.60 10.70
CA LEU A 203 -13.71 -0.56 11.57
C LEU A 203 -13.21 -0.13 12.96
N PRO A 204 -13.98 0.69 13.72
CA PRO A 204 -13.53 1.27 14.98
C PRO A 204 -13.28 0.23 16.09
N ASP A 205 -13.79 -0.99 15.92
CA ASP A 205 -13.73 -2.11 16.86
C ASP A 205 -12.73 -3.21 16.43
N CYS A 206 -11.73 -2.86 15.60
CA CYS A 206 -10.67 -3.77 15.18
C CYS A 206 -10.10 -4.67 16.33
N PRO A 207 -9.84 -4.15 17.54
CA PRO A 207 -9.28 -4.97 18.64
C PRO A 207 -10.28 -5.93 19.28
N SER A 208 -11.57 -5.86 18.92
CA SER A 208 -12.66 -6.64 19.49
C SER A 208 -13.31 -7.60 18.49
N VAL A 209 -13.08 -7.42 17.19
CA VAL A 209 -13.63 -8.28 16.13
C VAL A 209 -12.51 -8.92 15.31
N GLY A 210 -12.42 -10.25 15.39
CA GLY A 210 -11.51 -11.05 14.57
C GLY A 210 -12.07 -11.25 13.15
N GLU A 211 -11.29 -11.88 12.28
CA GLU A 211 -11.74 -12.18 10.91
C GLU A 211 -12.19 -13.64 10.76
N PRO A 212 -13.32 -13.94 10.08
CA PRO A 212 -14.42 -13.09 9.65
C PRO A 212 -15.54 -13.09 10.71
N GLY A 213 -15.35 -12.32 11.79
CA GLY A 213 -16.23 -12.31 12.97
C GLY A 213 -15.85 -13.31 14.07
N GLY A 214 -14.68 -13.93 13.97
CA GLY A 214 -14.12 -14.82 15.00
C GLY A 214 -13.55 -14.05 16.20
N PRO A 215 -13.04 -14.76 17.23
CA PRO A 215 -12.31 -14.13 18.32
C PRO A 215 -11.05 -13.43 17.80
N VAL A 216 -10.68 -12.32 18.43
CA VAL A 216 -9.44 -11.60 18.11
C VAL A 216 -8.25 -12.44 18.53
N THR A 217 -7.46 -12.84 17.56
CA THR A 217 -6.24 -13.65 17.76
C THR A 217 -4.97 -12.86 17.45
N ARG A 218 -5.11 -11.60 17.02
CA ARG A 218 -4.04 -10.76 16.48
C ARG A 218 -4.22 -9.32 16.94
N ALA A 219 -3.11 -8.60 17.07
CA ALA A 219 -3.17 -7.17 17.35
C ALA A 219 -3.69 -6.39 16.13
N CYS A 220 -4.07 -5.13 16.33
CA CYS A 220 -4.40 -4.21 15.25
C CYS A 220 -3.21 -3.28 15.05
N CYS A 221 -2.22 -3.78 14.32
CA CYS A 221 -1.01 -3.04 14.02
C CYS A 221 -1.11 -2.36 12.66
N VAL A 222 -0.28 -1.34 12.50
CA VAL A 222 0.09 -0.77 11.21
C VAL A 222 1.57 -0.44 11.26
N GLY A 223 2.30 -0.74 10.20
CA GLY A 223 3.71 -0.40 10.02
C GLY A 223 3.97 0.36 8.73
N PHE A 224 4.82 1.38 8.78
CA PHE A 224 5.30 2.10 7.61
C PHE A 224 6.83 2.04 7.52
N ASP A 225 7.36 2.10 6.30
CA ASP A 225 8.78 1.86 5.99
C ASP A 225 9.45 3.11 5.40
N TYR A 226 8.89 3.70 4.35
CA TYR A 226 9.46 4.94 3.82
C TYR A 226 8.44 5.79 3.07
N LEU A 227 8.81 7.05 2.89
CA LEU A 227 8.13 7.99 2.01
C LEU A 227 9.06 8.36 0.85
N MET A 228 8.68 8.01 -0.38
CA MET A 228 9.42 8.38 -1.58
C MET A 228 8.79 9.64 -2.20
N LEU A 229 9.63 10.66 -2.40
CA LEU A 229 9.23 11.90 -3.07
C LEU A 229 9.68 11.86 -4.53
N LEU A 230 8.70 11.87 -5.44
CA LEU A 230 8.95 11.90 -6.87
C LEU A 230 9.15 13.35 -7.31
N LYS A 231 10.27 13.65 -7.95
CA LYS A 231 10.63 14.99 -8.43
C LYS A 231 10.81 15.00 -9.94
N ALA A 232 10.71 16.18 -10.56
CA ALA A 232 11.13 16.32 -11.95
C ALA A 232 12.66 16.33 -12.02
N LYS A 233 13.27 15.50 -12.88
CA LYS A 233 14.71 15.55 -13.13
C LYS A 233 15.09 16.94 -13.62
N THR A 234 16.08 17.56 -12.99
CA THR A 234 16.77 18.71 -13.58
C THR A 234 17.56 18.24 -14.80
N ARG A 235 17.51 19.01 -15.89
CA ARG A 235 18.29 18.74 -17.09
C ARG A 235 19.79 18.87 -16.86
#